data_AF-A0A3B9C0I7-F1
#
_entry.id   AF-A0A3B9C0I7-F1
#
_cell.length_a   1.000
_cell.length_b   1.000
_cell.length_c   1.000
_cell.angle_alpha   90.00
_cell.angle_beta   90.00
_cell.angle_gamma   90.00
#
_symmetry.space_group_name_H-M   'P 1'
#
loop_
_entity.id
_entity.type
_entity.pdbx_description
1 polymer ?
#
loop_
_entity_poly.entity_id
_entity_poly.type
_entity_poly.pdbx_seq_one_letter_code
_entity_poly.pdbx_strand_id
1 'polypeptide(L)'
;GVIRNIFSNMNPMGIQVKSWKAPTDEEKSHDFLWRIHQHCPAKGMIQIHNRSHYEDVLITRVYEWIDDRTAIARMKAINQFECLLQEHNQTTILKFYLHISHVEQQERLKERMQIPEKMWKYNANDLIESEKWDIYMKYYEDIFNQCNQYPWQIIPADQNWYKNYLIAEKLLATLKSFKMKFPGLKK
;
A
#
# COMPACT_ATOMS: atom_id res chain seq x y z
N GLY A 1 -10.28 -2.02 6.25
CA GLY A 1 -10.56 -1.41 7.56
C GLY A 1 -10.22 0.05 7.53
N VAL A 2 -8.92 0.37 7.45
CA VAL A 2 -8.37 1.72 7.37
C VAL A 2 -9.05 2.59 6.31
N ILE A 3 -9.07 2.14 5.04
CA ILE A 3 -9.66 2.91 3.93
C ILE A 3 -11.10 3.32 4.24
N ARG A 4 -11.93 2.36 4.68
CA ARG A 4 -13.33 2.62 5.02
C ARG A 4 -13.46 3.62 6.17
N ASN A 5 -12.68 3.49 7.23
CA ASN A 5 -12.86 4.29 8.45
C ASN A 5 -12.28 5.71 8.32
N ILE A 6 -11.18 5.90 7.60
CA ILE A 6 -10.52 7.20 7.47
C ILE A 6 -11.20 8.05 6.39
N PHE A 7 -11.58 7.43 5.26
CA PHE A 7 -12.04 8.17 4.08
C PHE A 7 -13.57 8.23 3.95
N SER A 8 -14.34 7.64 4.87
CA SER A 8 -15.82 7.70 4.83
C SER A 8 -16.38 9.13 4.92
N ASN A 9 -15.63 10.04 5.53
CA ASN A 9 -16.06 11.42 5.75
C ASN A 9 -15.50 12.39 4.69
N MET A 10 -14.86 11.88 3.64
CA MET A 10 -14.31 12.68 2.55
C MET A 10 -15.19 12.61 1.32
N ASN A 11 -15.17 13.67 0.50
CA ASN A 11 -15.95 13.69 -0.74
C ASN A 11 -15.43 12.61 -1.72
N PRO A 12 -16.27 11.65 -2.15
CA PRO A 12 -15.84 10.57 -3.05
C PRO A 12 -15.36 11.08 -4.41
N MET A 13 -15.76 12.29 -4.85
CA MET A 13 -15.27 12.86 -6.11
C MET A 13 -13.79 13.26 -6.06
N GLY A 14 -13.18 13.39 -4.88
CA GLY A 14 -11.77 13.73 -4.71
C GLY A 14 -10.86 12.56 -4.37
N ILE A 15 -11.41 11.34 -4.26
CA ILE A 15 -10.67 10.14 -3.84
C ILE A 15 -10.91 8.99 -4.80
N GLN A 16 -9.84 8.32 -5.18
CA GLN A 16 -9.88 7.09 -5.96
C GLN A 16 -9.18 5.97 -5.19
N VAL A 17 -9.76 4.77 -5.22
CA VAL A 17 -9.21 3.57 -4.58
C VAL A 17 -8.97 2.52 -5.64
N LYS A 18 -7.72 2.08 -5.79
CA LYS A 18 -7.37 0.91 -6.61
C LYS A 18 -6.91 -0.23 -5.69
N SER A 19 -7.64 -1.34 -5.73
CA SER A 19 -7.22 -2.58 -5.05
C SER A 19 -6.54 -3.51 -6.04
N TRP A 20 -5.29 -3.87 -5.76
CA TRP A 20 -4.53 -4.75 -6.64
C TRP A 20 -4.77 -6.22 -6.29
N LYS A 21 -4.87 -7.02 -7.35
CA LYS A 21 -4.93 -8.48 -7.34
C LYS A 21 -3.75 -9.03 -8.14
N ALA A 22 -3.69 -10.36 -8.27
CA ALA A 22 -2.77 -11.03 -9.19
C ALA A 22 -2.86 -10.39 -10.59
N PRO A 23 -1.72 -10.12 -11.25
CA PRO A 23 -1.72 -9.49 -12.56
C PRO A 23 -2.46 -10.33 -13.62
N THR A 24 -3.17 -9.66 -14.54
CA THR A 24 -3.75 -10.30 -15.72
C THR A 24 -2.66 -10.65 -16.74
N ASP A 25 -2.99 -11.45 -17.75
CA ASP A 25 -2.01 -11.81 -18.79
C ASP A 25 -1.56 -10.60 -19.61
N GLU A 26 -2.47 -9.63 -19.83
CA GLU A 26 -2.13 -8.33 -20.41
C GLU A 26 -1.16 -7.56 -19.51
N GLU A 27 -1.45 -7.43 -18.21
CA GLU A 27 -0.56 -6.73 -17.28
C GLU A 27 0.82 -7.40 -17.20
N LYS A 28 0.91 -8.73 -17.30
CA LYS A 28 2.18 -9.49 -17.35
C LYS A 28 2.94 -9.31 -18.65
N SER A 29 2.26 -8.93 -19.74
CA SER A 29 2.90 -8.66 -21.04
C SER A 29 3.61 -7.30 -21.07
N HIS A 30 3.38 -6.46 -20.06
CA HIS A 30 4.05 -5.18 -19.84
C HIS A 30 5.05 -5.23 -18.67
N ASP A 31 5.79 -4.15 -18.45
CA ASP A 31 6.55 -3.99 -17.23
C ASP A 31 5.63 -3.85 -16.01
N PHE A 32 6.13 -4.21 -14.82
CA PHE A 32 5.31 -4.29 -13.61
C PHE A 32 4.74 -2.94 -13.13
N LEU A 33 5.34 -1.81 -13.55
CA LEU A 33 4.88 -0.47 -13.20
C LEU A 33 3.84 0.07 -14.17
N TRP A 34 3.74 -0.47 -15.39
CA TRP A 34 2.78 -0.04 -16.41
C TRP A 34 1.35 0.08 -15.87
N ARG A 35 0.86 -0.98 -15.22
CA ARG A 35 -0.50 -0.97 -14.65
C ARG A 35 -0.63 0.05 -13.52
N ILE A 36 0.42 0.19 -12.71
CA ILE A 36 0.45 1.04 -11.52
C ILE A 36 0.39 2.51 -11.93
N HIS A 37 1.18 2.90 -12.94
CA HIS A 37 1.28 4.25 -13.44
C HIS A 37 -0.04 4.78 -14.00
N GLN A 38 -0.86 3.93 -14.63
CA GLN A 38 -2.20 4.30 -15.11
C GLN A 38 -3.14 4.74 -13.99
N HIS A 39 -2.85 4.34 -12.75
CA HIS A 39 -3.66 4.64 -11.58
C HIS A 39 -2.98 5.65 -10.65
N CYS A 40 -2.01 6.45 -11.12
CA CYS A 40 -1.48 7.56 -10.35
C CYS A 40 -2.48 8.74 -10.26
N PRO A 41 -2.46 9.54 -9.17
CA PRO A 41 -3.43 10.60 -8.98
C PRO A 41 -3.27 11.74 -10.00
N ALA A 42 -4.39 12.19 -10.56
CA ALA A 42 -4.45 13.49 -11.24
C ALA A 42 -4.29 14.64 -10.23
N LYS A 43 -3.98 15.85 -10.72
CA LYS A 43 -3.86 17.04 -9.86
C LYS A 43 -5.16 17.29 -9.09
N GLY A 44 -5.03 17.47 -7.77
CA GLY A 44 -6.16 17.68 -6.86
C GLY A 44 -6.85 16.41 -6.37
N MET A 45 -6.40 15.22 -6.81
CA MET A 45 -6.96 13.93 -6.41
C MET A 45 -6.11 13.25 -5.34
N ILE A 46 -6.76 12.46 -4.48
CA ILE A 46 -6.11 11.52 -3.59
C ILE A 46 -6.30 10.12 -4.17
N GLN A 47 -5.19 9.45 -4.51
CA GLN A 47 -5.20 8.06 -4.92
C GLN A 47 -4.77 7.16 -3.76
N ILE A 48 -5.55 6.13 -3.48
CA ILE A 48 -5.26 5.10 -2.49
C ILE A 48 -5.00 3.80 -3.23
N HIS A 49 -3.79 3.27 -3.09
CA HIS A 49 -3.47 1.92 -3.52
C HIS A 49 -3.62 0.95 -2.34
N ASN A 50 -4.56 0.01 -2.47
CA ASN A 50 -4.70 -1.12 -1.56
C ASN A 50 -3.91 -2.29 -2.13
N ARG A 51 -2.78 -2.63 -1.46
CA ARG A 51 -1.56 -3.17 -2.09
C ARG A 51 -0.95 -2.18 -3.08
N SER A 52 0.15 -2.51 -3.74
CA SER A 52 0.85 -1.59 -4.66
C SER A 52 1.90 -2.30 -5.51
N HIS A 53 2.74 -1.54 -6.24
CA HIS A 53 3.94 -2.03 -6.92
C HIS A 53 4.94 -2.77 -6.03
N TYR A 54 4.84 -2.65 -4.71
CA TYR A 54 5.69 -3.41 -3.77
C TYR A 54 5.39 -4.92 -3.78
N GLU A 55 4.23 -5.36 -4.25
CA GLU A 55 3.92 -6.79 -4.41
C GLU A 55 4.91 -7.47 -5.38
N ASP A 56 5.36 -6.75 -6.42
CA ASP A 56 6.29 -7.24 -7.44
C ASP A 56 7.72 -7.46 -6.94
N VAL A 57 8.02 -7.07 -5.69
CA VAL A 57 9.27 -7.35 -4.97
C VAL A 57 9.04 -8.01 -3.62
N LEU A 58 7.80 -8.44 -3.32
CA LEU A 58 7.43 -9.13 -2.09
C LEU A 58 7.03 -10.57 -2.38
N ILE A 59 5.80 -10.80 -2.83
CA ILE A 59 5.28 -12.16 -3.07
C ILE A 59 6.08 -12.89 -4.15
N THR A 60 6.57 -12.15 -5.14
CA THR A 60 7.44 -12.68 -6.21
C THR A 60 8.75 -13.25 -5.67
N ARG A 61 9.28 -12.72 -4.56
CA ARG A 61 10.48 -13.23 -3.90
C ARG A 61 10.17 -14.37 -2.93
N VAL A 62 9.08 -14.26 -2.17
CA VAL A 62 8.60 -15.32 -1.25
C VAL A 62 8.37 -16.65 -1.97
N TYR A 63 7.96 -16.58 -3.24
CA TYR A 63 7.73 -17.75 -4.09
C TYR A 63 8.83 -17.97 -5.14
N GLU A 64 9.94 -17.23 -5.05
CA GLU A 64 11.11 -17.39 -5.94
C GLU A 64 10.78 -17.26 -7.45
N TRP A 65 9.74 -16.49 -7.79
CA TRP A 65 9.39 -16.19 -9.19
C TRP A 65 10.40 -15.25 -9.87
N ILE A 66 11.15 -14.50 -9.06
CA ILE A 66 12.25 -13.65 -9.51
C ILE A 66 13.48 -13.89 -8.63
N ASP A 67 14.66 -13.69 -9.20
CA ASP A 67 15.91 -13.71 -8.45
C ASP A 67 16.13 -12.40 -7.68
N ASP A 68 17.02 -12.43 -6.67
CA ASP A 68 17.34 -11.25 -5.85
C ASP A 68 17.91 -10.10 -6.70
N ARG A 69 18.64 -10.41 -7.79
CA ARG A 69 19.15 -9.40 -8.71
C ARG A 69 18.02 -8.63 -9.38
N THR A 70 16.99 -9.33 -9.87
CA THR A 70 15.80 -8.70 -10.45
C THR A 70 15.03 -7.93 -9.39
N ALA A 71 14.90 -8.45 -8.17
CA ALA A 71 14.25 -7.75 -7.08
C ALA A 71 14.93 -6.40 -6.75
N ILE A 72 16.26 -6.37 -6.65
CA ILE A 72 17.05 -5.15 -6.42
C ILE A 72 16.85 -4.16 -7.59
N ALA A 73 16.88 -4.64 -8.83
CA ALA A 73 16.62 -3.80 -9.99
C ALA A 73 15.21 -3.19 -9.97
N ARG A 74 14.19 -3.97 -9.59
CA ARG A 74 12.81 -3.49 -9.42
C ARG A 74 12.69 -2.49 -8.28
N MET A 75 13.33 -2.71 -7.14
CA MET A 75 13.35 -1.75 -6.02
C MET A 75 13.98 -0.41 -6.43
N LYS A 76 15.06 -0.43 -7.23
CA LYS A 76 15.62 0.78 -7.83
C LYS A 76 14.64 1.48 -8.77
N ALA A 77 13.96 0.71 -9.63
CA ALA A 77 12.93 1.26 -10.53
C ALA A 77 11.75 1.87 -9.76
N ILE A 78 11.33 1.26 -8.66
CA ILE A 78 10.31 1.80 -7.75
C ILE A 78 10.71 3.17 -7.21
N ASN A 79 11.93 3.32 -6.70
CA ASN A 79 12.41 4.61 -6.21
C ASN A 79 12.42 5.67 -7.32
N GLN A 80 12.89 5.31 -8.51
CA GLN A 80 12.91 6.22 -9.66
C GLN A 80 11.49 6.61 -10.10
N PHE A 81 10.55 5.68 -10.07
CA PHE A 81 9.15 5.92 -10.36
C PHE A 81 8.51 6.85 -9.34
N GLU A 82 8.75 6.64 -8.05
CA GLU A 82 8.26 7.53 -7.00
C GLU A 82 8.85 8.95 -7.15
N CYS A 83 10.14 9.08 -7.51
CA CYS A 83 10.74 10.37 -7.86
C CYS A 83 10.06 11.04 -9.06
N LEU A 84 9.82 10.29 -10.14
CA LEU A 84 9.14 10.79 -11.34
C LEU A 84 7.80 11.44 -10.98
N LEU A 85 6.99 10.79 -10.14
CA LEU A 85 5.68 11.30 -9.72
C LEU A 85 5.78 12.59 -8.90
N GLN A 86 6.76 12.67 -8.00
CA GLN A 86 7.00 13.87 -7.21
C GLN A 86 7.54 15.02 -8.07
N GLU A 87 8.51 14.75 -8.95
CA GLU A 87 9.17 15.79 -9.75
C GLU A 87 8.25 16.40 -10.82
N HIS A 88 7.50 15.56 -11.54
CA HIS A 88 6.71 16.01 -12.68
C HIS A 88 5.24 16.30 -12.38
N ASN A 89 4.66 15.65 -11.36
CA ASN A 89 3.27 15.86 -10.97
C ASN A 89 3.11 16.45 -9.57
N GLN A 90 4.21 16.70 -8.84
CA GLN A 90 4.18 17.20 -7.45
C GLN A 90 3.35 16.28 -6.53
N THR A 91 3.36 14.97 -6.83
CA THR A 91 2.59 13.98 -6.09
C THR A 91 3.26 13.65 -4.77
N THR A 92 2.67 14.08 -3.66
CA THR A 92 3.14 13.67 -2.33
C THR A 92 2.80 12.21 -2.06
N ILE A 93 3.83 11.39 -1.83
CA ILE A 93 3.71 9.96 -1.61
C ILE A 93 3.74 9.66 -0.11
N LEU A 94 2.73 8.95 0.39
CA LEU A 94 2.69 8.43 1.76
C LEU A 94 2.59 6.90 1.71
N LYS A 95 3.58 6.23 2.31
CA LYS A 95 3.66 4.76 2.35
C LYS A 95 3.42 4.26 3.75
N PHE A 96 2.42 3.39 3.92
CA PHE A 96 2.04 2.85 5.23
C PHE A 96 2.17 1.34 5.21
N TYR A 97 3.01 0.81 6.09
CA TYR A 97 3.05 -0.61 6.39
C TYR A 97 2.27 -0.87 7.68
N LEU A 98 1.25 -1.71 7.62
CA LEU A 98 0.41 -2.05 8.76
C LEU A 98 1.00 -3.27 9.46
N HIS A 99 1.86 -3.05 10.44
CA HIS A 99 2.55 -4.12 11.15
C HIS A 99 1.63 -4.74 12.19
N ILE A 100 1.29 -6.02 12.01
CA ILE A 100 0.61 -6.83 13.02
C ILE A 100 1.59 -7.82 13.64
N SER A 101 1.37 -8.22 14.89
CA SER A 101 2.11 -9.35 15.45
C SER A 101 1.64 -10.66 14.80
N HIS A 102 2.52 -11.67 14.77
CA HIS A 102 2.15 -12.99 14.27
C HIS A 102 1.00 -13.61 15.09
N VAL A 103 0.97 -13.35 16.41
CA VAL A 103 -0.13 -13.78 17.30
C VAL A 103 -1.46 -13.14 16.87
N GLU A 104 -1.50 -11.82 16.71
CA GLU A 104 -2.70 -11.11 16.25
C GLU A 104 -3.15 -11.58 14.86
N GLN A 105 -2.21 -11.88 13.95
CA GLN A 105 -2.55 -12.44 12.64
C GLN A 105 -3.32 -13.76 12.77
N GLN A 106 -2.81 -14.68 13.60
CA GLN A 106 -3.44 -15.97 13.84
C GLN A 106 -4.83 -15.83 14.46
N GLU A 107 -5.00 -14.93 15.43
CA GLU A 107 -6.30 -14.64 16.04
C GLU A 107 -7.29 -14.10 15.00
N ARG A 108 -6.87 -13.16 14.15
CA ARG A 108 -7.71 -12.62 13.07
C ARG A 108 -8.10 -13.66 12.03
N LEU A 109 -7.22 -14.61 11.73
CA LEU A 109 -7.55 -15.72 10.82
C LEU A 109 -8.60 -16.66 11.45
N LYS A 110 -8.44 -17.00 12.73
CA LYS A 110 -9.45 -17.77 13.49
C LYS A 110 -10.80 -17.07 13.51
N GLU A 111 -10.83 -15.76 13.78
CA GLU A 111 -12.06 -14.97 13.76
C GLU A 111 -12.78 -15.03 12.40
N ARG A 112 -12.04 -14.99 11.29
CA ARG A 112 -12.62 -15.08 9.94
C ARG A 112 -13.29 -16.44 9.70
N MET A 113 -12.82 -17.50 10.34
CA MET A 113 -13.43 -18.83 10.25
C MET A 113 -14.63 -19.01 11.18
N GLN A 114 -14.76 -18.20 12.23
CA GLN A 114 -15.80 -18.37 13.25
C GLN A 114 -16.96 -17.38 13.11
N ILE A 115 -16.73 -16.17 12.58
CA ILE A 115 -17.73 -15.11 12.49
C ILE A 115 -18.37 -15.13 11.09
N PRO A 116 -19.67 -15.47 10.94
CA PRO A 116 -20.33 -15.60 9.63
C PRO A 116 -20.18 -14.37 8.72
N GLU A 117 -20.27 -13.15 9.29
CA GLU A 117 -20.14 -11.89 8.57
C GLU A 117 -18.72 -11.63 8.02
N LYS A 118 -17.71 -12.34 8.53
CA LYS A 118 -16.30 -12.24 8.12
C LYS A 118 -15.85 -13.40 7.25
N MET A 119 -16.60 -14.50 7.18
CA MET A 119 -16.23 -15.73 6.45
C MET A 119 -15.96 -15.49 4.96
N TRP A 120 -16.64 -14.54 4.33
CA TRP A 120 -16.39 -14.21 2.92
C TRP A 120 -14.97 -13.68 2.64
N LYS A 121 -14.23 -13.25 3.68
CA LYS A 121 -12.82 -12.81 3.58
C LYS A 121 -11.81 -13.93 3.84
N TYR A 122 -12.28 -15.12 4.19
CA TYR A 122 -11.41 -16.26 4.41
C TYR A 122 -10.85 -16.75 3.06
N ASN A 123 -9.56 -17.04 3.04
CA ASN A 123 -8.90 -17.73 1.95
C ASN A 123 -8.03 -18.84 2.57
N ALA A 124 -8.15 -20.07 2.09
CA ALA A 124 -7.33 -21.18 2.56
C ALA A 124 -5.83 -20.89 2.39
N ASN A 125 -5.47 -20.13 1.35
CA ASN A 125 -4.09 -19.72 1.13
C ASN A 125 -3.55 -18.82 2.24
N ASP A 126 -4.39 -18.08 2.97
CA ASP A 126 -3.93 -17.19 4.06
C ASP A 126 -3.20 -17.99 5.16
N LEU A 127 -3.55 -19.26 5.37
CA LEU A 127 -2.87 -20.14 6.32
C LEU A 127 -1.47 -20.53 5.82
N ILE A 128 -1.35 -20.87 4.53
CA ILE A 128 -0.08 -21.20 3.88
C ILE A 128 0.85 -19.99 3.88
N GLU A 129 0.31 -18.79 3.59
CA GLU A 129 1.10 -17.55 3.66
C GLU A 129 1.56 -17.25 5.09
N SER A 130 0.75 -17.60 6.09
CA SER A 130 1.10 -17.38 7.50
C SER A 130 2.29 -18.21 7.95
N GLU A 131 2.50 -19.40 7.39
CA GLU A 131 3.67 -20.23 7.67
C GLU A 131 4.97 -19.60 7.15
N LYS A 132 4.87 -18.71 6.15
CA LYS A 132 6.00 -17.99 5.55
C LYS A 132 6.29 -16.64 6.22
N TRP A 133 5.75 -16.40 7.42
CA TRP A 133 5.86 -15.13 8.14
C TRP A 133 7.27 -14.55 8.16
N ASP A 134 8.27 -15.35 8.57
CA ASP A 134 9.65 -14.90 8.71
C ASP A 134 10.27 -14.49 7.36
N ILE A 135 9.90 -15.19 6.28
CA ILE A 135 10.34 -14.88 4.91
C ILE A 135 9.71 -13.56 4.46
N TYR A 136 8.42 -13.36 4.72
CA TYR A 136 7.75 -12.10 4.44
C TYR A 136 8.40 -10.94 5.21
N MET A 137 8.66 -11.11 6.51
CA MET A 137 9.26 -10.06 7.33
C MET A 137 10.66 -9.68 6.83
N LYS A 138 11.49 -10.67 6.49
CA LYS A 138 12.80 -10.45 5.88
C LYS A 138 12.72 -9.60 4.60
N TYR A 139 11.78 -9.90 3.71
CA TYR A 139 11.64 -9.13 2.46
C TYR A 139 10.98 -7.76 2.66
N TYR A 140 10.09 -7.61 3.64
CA TYR A 140 9.61 -6.29 4.04
C TYR A 140 10.75 -5.40 4.57
N GLU A 141 11.63 -5.93 5.42
CA GLU A 141 12.80 -5.21 5.91
C GLU A 141 13.71 -4.77 4.76
N ASP A 142 13.97 -5.66 3.79
CA ASP A 142 14.74 -5.32 2.60
C ASP A 142 14.09 -4.20 1.78
N ILE A 143 12.77 -4.25 1.59
CA ILE A 143 12.00 -3.18 0.94
C ILE A 143 12.12 -1.87 1.72
N PHE A 144 12.05 -1.89 3.05
CA PHE A 144 12.20 -0.66 3.85
C PHE A 144 13.60 -0.08 3.74
N ASN A 145 14.62 -0.92 3.65
CA ASN A 145 16.01 -0.50 3.52
C ASN A 145 16.33 0.06 2.13
N GLN A 146 15.79 -0.55 1.08
CA GLN A 146 16.10 -0.15 -0.31
C GLN A 146 15.13 0.89 -0.86
N CYS A 147 13.86 0.86 -0.48
CA CYS A 147 12.81 1.74 -1.02
C CYS A 147 12.45 2.88 -0.06
N ASN A 148 13.46 3.62 0.41
CA ASN A 148 13.32 4.65 1.44
C ASN A 148 13.40 6.09 0.93
N GLN A 149 13.46 6.30 -0.39
CA GLN A 149 13.49 7.63 -1.02
C GLN A 149 12.34 8.52 -0.51
N TYR A 150 11.18 7.91 -0.31
CA TYR A 150 10.09 8.45 0.51
C TYR A 150 9.94 7.57 1.75
N PRO A 151 9.83 8.15 2.95
CA PRO A 151 9.89 7.37 4.19
C PRO A 151 8.67 6.48 4.35
N TRP A 152 8.93 5.23 4.75
CA TRP A 152 7.88 4.31 5.19
C TRP A 152 7.37 4.68 6.58
N GLN A 153 6.06 4.61 6.75
CA GLN A 153 5.38 4.71 8.04
C GLN A 153 5.05 3.30 8.50
N ILE A 154 5.80 2.78 9.48
CA ILE A 154 5.52 1.50 10.13
C ILE A 154 4.46 1.74 11.20
N ILE A 155 3.23 1.28 10.96
CA ILE A 155 2.06 1.53 11.82
C ILE A 155 1.75 0.28 12.62
N PRO A 156 1.82 0.31 13.96
CA PRO A 156 1.33 -0.77 14.82
C PRO A 156 -0.17 -0.98 14.57
N ALA A 157 -0.53 -2.16 14.08
CA ALA A 157 -1.84 -2.45 13.50
C ALA A 157 -2.66 -3.51 14.25
N ASP A 158 -2.17 -3.98 15.40
CA ASP A 158 -2.86 -4.89 16.30
C ASP A 158 -4.16 -4.26 16.81
N GLN A 159 -4.10 -3.00 17.25
CA GLN A 159 -5.31 -2.28 17.66
C GLN A 159 -5.91 -1.49 16.50
N ASN A 160 -7.15 -1.83 16.13
CA ASN A 160 -7.84 -1.20 14.99
C ASN A 160 -8.04 0.32 15.14
N TRP A 161 -8.30 0.82 16.36
CA TRP A 161 -8.49 2.25 16.60
C TRP A 161 -7.17 3.02 16.46
N TYR A 162 -6.08 2.48 17.04
CA TYR A 162 -4.78 3.13 17.09
C TYR A 162 -4.16 3.27 15.70
N LYS A 163 -4.23 2.24 14.87
CA LYS A 163 -3.74 2.34 13.47
C LYS A 163 -4.51 3.36 12.64
N ASN A 164 -5.83 3.49 12.86
CA ASN A 164 -6.61 4.49 12.14
C ASN A 164 -6.23 5.90 12.60
N TYR A 165 -6.02 6.10 13.90
CA TYR A 165 -5.57 7.36 14.47
C TYR A 165 -4.22 7.82 13.87
N LEU A 166 -3.19 6.96 13.91
CA LEU A 166 -1.85 7.32 13.41
C LEU A 166 -1.84 7.69 11.93
N ILE A 167 -2.57 6.93 11.10
CA ILE A 167 -2.67 7.21 9.66
C ILE A 167 -3.44 8.52 9.41
N ALA A 168 -4.54 8.75 10.14
CA ALA A 168 -5.33 9.98 10.01
C ALA A 168 -4.54 11.22 10.47
N GLU A 169 -3.79 11.11 11.57
CA GLU A 169 -2.92 12.16 12.07
C GLU A 169 -1.84 12.52 11.05
N LYS A 170 -1.15 11.52 10.48
CA LYS A 170 -0.15 11.74 9.43
C LYS A 170 -0.77 12.39 8.21
N LEU A 171 -1.90 11.89 7.73
CA LEU A 171 -2.61 12.43 6.57
C LEU A 171 -3.00 13.90 6.80
N LEU A 172 -3.58 14.21 7.96
CA LEU A 172 -3.97 15.56 8.33
C LEU A 172 -2.77 16.51 8.38
N ALA A 173 -1.67 16.07 9.00
CA ALA A 173 -0.44 16.85 9.07
C ALA A 173 0.11 17.14 7.67
N THR A 174 0.15 16.13 6.79
CA THR A 174 0.58 16.29 5.40
C THR A 174 -0.33 17.24 4.63
N LEU A 175 -1.66 17.08 4.69
CA LEU A 175 -2.59 17.97 3.99
C LEU A 175 -2.51 19.42 4.48
N LYS A 176 -2.34 19.64 5.79
CA LYS A 176 -2.14 20.99 6.35
C LYS A 176 -0.83 21.62 5.85
N SER A 177 0.22 20.81 5.66
CA SER A 177 1.53 21.31 5.20
C SER A 177 1.49 21.92 3.80
N PHE A 178 0.55 21.51 2.96
CA PHE A 178 0.38 22.03 1.60
C PHE A 178 -0.11 23.48 1.56
N LYS A 179 -0.65 24.03 2.67
CA LYS A 179 -1.17 25.40 2.76
C LYS A 179 -2.10 25.77 1.58
N MET A 180 -2.95 24.82 1.19
CA MET A 180 -3.86 24.95 0.04
C MET A 180 -4.79 26.15 0.24
N LYS A 181 -5.06 26.87 -0.86
CA LYS A 181 -6.00 28.00 -0.91
C LYS A 181 -7.10 27.68 -1.91
N PHE A 182 -8.31 28.15 -1.63
CA PHE A 182 -9.36 28.15 -2.64
C PHE A 182 -8.92 29.00 -3.84
N PRO A 183 -9.26 28.59 -5.08
CA PRO A 183 -8.98 29.40 -6.24
C PRO A 183 -9.70 30.75 -6.12
N GLY A 184 -9.00 31.83 -6.44
CA GLY A 184 -9.62 33.15 -6.55
C GLY A 184 -10.62 33.19 -7.71
N LEU A 185 -11.48 34.21 -7.72
CA LEU A 185 -12.30 34.50 -8.89
C LEU A 185 -11.39 34.70 -10.10
N LYS A 186 -11.60 33.90 -11.15
CA LYS A 186 -10.98 34.17 -12.46
C LYS A 186 -11.57 35.49 -12.95
N LYS A 187 -10.72 36.50 -13.14
CA LYS A 187 -11.09 37.71 -13.88
C LYS A 187 -11.29 37.37 -15.35
#